data_AF-S7WHW6-F1
#
_entry.id   AF-S7WHW6-F1
#
_cell.length_a   1.000
_cell.length_b   1.000
_cell.length_c   1.000
_cell.angle_alpha   90.00
_cell.angle_beta   90.00
_cell.angle_gamma   90.00
#
_symmetry.space_group_name_H-M   'P 1'
#
loop_
_entity.id
_entity.type
_entity.pdbx_description
1 polymer ?
#
loop_
_entity_poly.entity_id
_entity_poly.type
_entity_poly.pdbx_seq_one_letter_code
_entity_poly.pdbx_strand_id
1 'polypeptide(L)'
;MKNHLVSTETLQSLATSHDINDTIELINNITDIRKYCYDKDKKVYISLLSELINHFDDDVRIQALFTLSYWKVDQFKKVLFDLLKENNNDYIRTECINFYCSYYMSKSKNKELLELLFSYAINEELTKSIRLEAEKGILTVFYGNDSTYIKEPLKGQEKWDQIKQILDKVGSTVYEDFLKDKHRT
;
A
#
# COMPACT_ATOMS: atom_id res chain seq x y z
N MET A 1 -7.56 -17.18 -26.23
CA MET A 1 -8.20 -15.91 -26.65
C MET A 1 -7.34 -14.76 -26.19
N LYS A 2 -7.02 -13.78 -27.05
CA LYS A 2 -6.55 -12.48 -26.56
C LYS A 2 -7.75 -11.82 -25.89
N ASN A 3 -7.68 -11.53 -24.59
CA ASN A 3 -8.62 -10.59 -24.00
C ASN A 3 -8.29 -9.24 -24.64
N HIS A 4 -9.17 -8.73 -25.50
CA HIS A 4 -9.04 -7.39 -26.03
C HIS A 4 -9.28 -6.43 -24.85
N LEU A 5 -8.19 -5.89 -24.31
CA LEU A 5 -8.27 -4.85 -23.30
C LEU A 5 -8.93 -3.63 -23.92
N VAL A 6 -9.75 -2.94 -23.13
CA VAL A 6 -10.44 -1.73 -23.53
C VAL A 6 -9.43 -0.62 -23.86
N SER A 7 -9.79 0.30 -24.76
CA SER A 7 -8.92 1.41 -25.14
C SER A 7 -8.86 2.49 -24.05
N THR A 8 -7.82 3.31 -24.08
CA THR A 8 -7.67 4.43 -23.14
C THR A 8 -8.74 5.50 -23.31
N GLU A 9 -9.27 5.69 -24.51
CA GLU A 9 -10.36 6.64 -24.78
C GLU A 9 -11.66 6.23 -24.08
N THR A 10 -12.03 4.95 -24.15
CA THR A 10 -13.19 4.44 -23.44
C THR A 10 -13.01 4.56 -21.93
N LEU A 11 -11.84 4.23 -21.40
CA LEU A 11 -11.54 4.40 -19.98
C LEU A 11 -11.62 5.86 -19.54
N GLN A 12 -11.13 6.79 -20.37
CA GLN A 12 -11.24 8.21 -20.08
C GLN A 12 -12.70 8.66 -20.03
N SER A 13 -13.52 8.18 -20.96
CA SER A 13 -14.97 8.46 -20.95
C SER A 13 -15.60 7.99 -19.64
N LEU A 14 -15.33 6.74 -19.23
CA LEU A 14 -15.84 6.18 -17.97
C LEU A 14 -15.34 6.99 -16.76
N ALA A 15 -14.07 7.39 -16.75
CA ALA A 15 -13.45 8.15 -15.65
C ALA A 15 -14.00 9.58 -15.45
N THR A 16 -14.67 10.13 -16.46
CA THR A 16 -15.35 11.44 -16.35
C THR A 16 -16.82 11.30 -15.96
N SER A 17 -17.35 10.08 -15.99
CA SER A 17 -18.73 9.81 -15.61
C SER A 17 -18.90 9.86 -14.10
N HIS A 18 -20.09 10.29 -13.68
CA HIS A 18 -20.52 10.23 -12.29
C HIS A 18 -21.58 9.13 -12.08
N ASP A 19 -21.82 8.30 -13.12
CA ASP A 19 -22.68 7.13 -13.01
C ASP A 19 -21.97 6.00 -12.28
N ILE A 20 -22.69 5.34 -11.37
CA ILE A 20 -22.14 4.25 -10.57
C ILE A 20 -21.80 3.02 -11.42
N ASN A 21 -22.55 2.74 -12.49
CA ASN A 21 -22.27 1.61 -13.37
C ASN A 21 -20.99 1.86 -14.18
N ASP A 22 -20.79 3.10 -14.64
CA ASP A 22 -19.56 3.48 -15.34
C ASP A 22 -18.34 3.38 -14.40
N THR A 23 -18.50 3.74 -13.13
CA THR A 23 -17.47 3.57 -12.09
C THR A 23 -17.12 2.09 -11.88
N ILE A 24 -18.13 1.22 -11.77
CA ILE A 24 -17.95 -0.23 -11.65
C ILE A 24 -17.26 -0.80 -12.89
N GLU A 25 -17.68 -0.36 -14.09
CA GLU A 25 -17.08 -0.78 -15.35
C GLU A 25 -15.61 -0.34 -15.43
N LEU A 26 -15.28 0.88 -15.01
CA LEU A 26 -13.90 1.36 -14.92
C LEU A 26 -13.05 0.48 -13.99
N ILE A 27 -13.54 0.18 -12.79
CA ILE A 27 -12.87 -0.69 -11.81
C ILE A 27 -12.58 -2.08 -12.39
N ASN A 28 -13.56 -2.67 -13.07
CA ASN A 28 -13.42 -3.98 -13.71
C ASN A 28 -12.37 -3.94 -14.82
N ASN A 29 -12.38 -2.91 -15.66
CA ASN A 29 -11.40 -2.76 -16.72
C ASN A 29 -9.97 -2.51 -16.18
N ILE A 30 -9.79 -1.71 -15.13
CA ILE A 30 -8.48 -1.55 -14.46
C ILE A 30 -7.99 -2.90 -13.92
N THR A 31 -8.88 -3.71 -13.36
CA THR A 31 -8.55 -5.05 -12.87
C THR A 31 -8.11 -5.98 -14.01
N ASP A 32 -8.79 -5.94 -15.14
CA ASP A 32 -8.43 -6.73 -16.32
C ASP A 32 -7.11 -6.26 -16.93
N ILE A 33 -6.87 -4.96 -16.99
CA ILE A 33 -5.58 -4.38 -17.39
C ILE A 33 -4.47 -4.92 -16.49
N ARG A 34 -4.63 -4.87 -15.16
CA ARG A 34 -3.64 -5.39 -14.21
C ARG A 34 -3.29 -6.86 -14.48
N LYS A 35 -4.30 -7.69 -14.79
CA LYS A 35 -4.15 -9.15 -14.99
C LYS A 35 -3.64 -9.55 -16.36
N TYR A 36 -4.09 -8.87 -17.42
CA TYR A 36 -3.93 -9.35 -18.79
C TYR A 36 -3.11 -8.42 -19.70
N CYS A 37 -2.70 -7.24 -19.23
CA CYS A 37 -1.86 -6.34 -20.01
C CYS A 37 -0.44 -6.91 -20.20
N TYR A 38 -0.01 -7.03 -21.45
CA TYR A 38 1.35 -7.42 -21.78
C TYR A 38 2.33 -6.29 -21.47
N ASP A 39 3.56 -6.63 -21.07
CA ASP A 39 4.59 -5.65 -20.70
C ASP A 39 4.83 -4.55 -21.74
N LYS A 40 4.78 -4.91 -23.03
CA LYS A 40 4.95 -3.97 -24.14
C LYS A 40 3.85 -2.90 -24.23
N ASP A 41 2.65 -3.21 -23.73
CA ASP A 41 1.46 -2.37 -23.85
C ASP A 41 1.20 -1.56 -22.57
N LYS A 42 1.88 -1.87 -21.45
CA LYS A 42 1.74 -1.16 -20.16
C LYS A 42 1.92 0.35 -20.29
N LYS A 43 2.87 0.81 -21.10
CA LYS A 43 3.16 2.23 -21.31
C LYS A 43 1.94 3.03 -21.76
N VAL A 44 1.04 2.42 -22.53
CA VAL A 44 -0.19 3.06 -23.00
C VAL A 44 -1.12 3.39 -21.82
N TYR A 45 -1.18 2.51 -20.83
CA TYR A 45 -2.09 2.66 -19.68
C TYR A 45 -1.48 3.42 -18.50
N ILE A 46 -0.14 3.50 -18.38
CA ILE A 46 0.52 4.15 -17.23
C ILE A 46 0.10 5.62 -17.07
N SER A 47 -0.03 6.38 -18.17
CA SER A 47 -0.44 7.80 -18.10
C SER A 47 -1.83 7.94 -17.49
N LEU A 48 -2.81 7.25 -18.08
CA LEU A 48 -4.19 7.22 -17.59
C LEU A 48 -4.27 6.76 -16.13
N LEU A 49 -3.62 5.64 -15.78
CA LEU A 49 -3.63 5.14 -14.40
C LEU A 49 -3.01 6.14 -13.42
N SER A 50 -2.01 6.91 -13.85
CA SER A 50 -1.39 7.96 -13.03
C SER A 50 -2.34 9.15 -12.80
N GLU A 51 -3.25 9.44 -13.73
CA GLU A 51 -4.29 10.44 -13.54
C GLU A 51 -5.38 9.95 -12.57
N LEU A 52 -5.78 8.68 -12.69
CA LEU A 52 -6.82 8.05 -11.89
C LEU A 52 -6.50 7.95 -10.39
N ILE A 53 -5.25 8.16 -9.96
CA ILE A 53 -4.90 8.22 -8.53
C ILE A 53 -5.58 9.40 -7.81
N ASN A 54 -6.02 10.41 -8.57
CA ASN A 54 -6.74 11.60 -8.10
C ASN A 54 -8.22 11.57 -8.48
N HIS A 55 -8.76 10.42 -8.90
CA HIS A 55 -10.17 10.25 -9.21
C HIS A 55 -11.04 10.56 -7.98
N PHE A 56 -12.30 10.97 -8.16
CA PHE A 56 -13.17 11.32 -7.03
C PHE A 56 -13.59 10.10 -6.20
N ASP A 57 -13.71 8.94 -6.87
CA ASP A 57 -14.06 7.65 -6.25
C ASP A 57 -12.81 6.94 -5.70
N ASP A 58 -12.85 6.59 -4.41
CA ASP A 58 -11.71 5.97 -3.73
C ASP A 58 -11.37 4.57 -4.23
N ASP A 59 -12.36 3.78 -4.67
CA ASP A 59 -12.10 2.43 -5.18
C ASP A 59 -11.40 2.50 -6.54
N VAL A 60 -11.77 3.45 -7.41
CA VAL A 60 -11.03 3.74 -8.66
C VAL A 60 -9.58 4.13 -8.34
N ARG A 61 -9.37 5.04 -7.38
CA ARG A 61 -8.02 5.44 -6.95
C ARG A 61 -7.24 4.21 -6.50
N ILE A 62 -7.80 3.38 -5.62
CA ILE A 62 -7.14 2.16 -5.11
C ILE A 62 -6.80 1.19 -6.23
N GLN A 63 -7.70 0.96 -7.19
CA GLN A 63 -7.39 0.08 -8.31
C GLN A 63 -6.24 0.62 -9.17
N ALA A 64 -6.17 1.94 -9.38
CA ALA A 64 -5.05 2.57 -10.08
C ALA A 64 -3.73 2.43 -9.29
N LEU A 65 -3.74 2.79 -8.00
CA LEU A 65 -2.59 2.64 -7.09
C LEU A 65 -2.08 1.19 -7.06
N PHE A 66 -2.99 0.22 -6.96
CA PHE A 66 -2.66 -1.20 -6.96
C PHE A 66 -2.03 -1.62 -8.29
N THR A 67 -2.63 -1.23 -9.42
CA THR A 67 -2.14 -1.63 -10.74
C THR A 67 -0.74 -1.08 -11.02
N LEU A 68 -0.50 0.20 -10.72
CA LEU A 68 0.82 0.81 -10.86
C LEU A 68 1.86 0.16 -9.92
N SER A 69 1.47 -0.19 -8.69
CA SER A 69 2.33 -0.89 -7.73
C SER A 69 2.66 -2.31 -8.15
N TYR A 70 1.66 -3.05 -8.63
CA TYR A 70 1.80 -4.43 -9.10
C TYR A 70 2.77 -4.52 -10.28
N TRP A 71 2.71 -3.54 -11.19
CA TRP A 71 3.67 -3.43 -12.30
C TRP A 71 5.04 -2.87 -11.89
N LYS A 72 5.21 -2.46 -10.63
CA LYS A 72 6.44 -1.87 -10.08
C LYS A 72 6.95 -0.70 -10.93
N VAL A 73 6.04 0.22 -11.26
CA VAL A 73 6.38 1.43 -12.02
C VAL A 73 7.28 2.32 -11.17
N ASP A 74 8.59 2.35 -11.44
CA ASP A 74 9.58 3.01 -10.57
C ASP A 74 9.26 4.47 -10.22
N GLN A 75 8.85 5.26 -11.21
CA GLN A 75 8.45 6.66 -11.04
C GLN A 75 7.27 6.84 -10.06
N PHE A 76 6.44 5.80 -9.90
CA PHE A 76 5.28 5.82 -9.01
C PHE A 76 5.63 5.50 -7.55
N LYS A 77 6.81 4.92 -7.29
CA LYS A 77 7.26 4.58 -5.93
C LYS A 77 7.21 5.77 -4.98
N LYS A 78 7.68 6.95 -5.42
CA LYS A 78 7.66 8.17 -4.61
C LYS A 78 6.23 8.64 -4.33
N VAL A 79 5.38 8.66 -5.36
CA VAL A 79 3.98 9.10 -5.23
C VAL A 79 3.24 8.24 -4.19
N LEU A 80 3.44 6.93 -4.23
CA LEU A 80 2.84 6.01 -3.26
C LEU A 80 3.33 6.26 -1.82
N PHE A 81 4.62 6.58 -1.67
CA PHE A 81 5.20 6.92 -0.38
C PHE A 81 4.71 8.28 0.17
N ASP A 82 4.49 9.26 -0.69
CA ASP A 82 3.92 10.55 -0.28
C ASP A 82 2.46 10.34 0.17
N LEU A 83 1.67 9.55 -0.57
CA LEU A 83 0.27 9.24 -0.22
C LEU A 83 0.13 8.49 1.11
N LEU A 84 0.97 7.50 1.42
CA LEU A 84 0.87 6.81 2.71
C LEU A 84 1.19 7.74 3.90
N LYS A 85 2.02 8.78 3.68
CA LYS A 85 2.39 9.75 4.71
C LYS A 85 1.39 10.86 4.90
N GLU A 86 0.92 11.45 3.79
CA GLU A 86 0.30 12.78 3.79
C GLU A 86 -1.20 12.74 3.43
N ASN A 87 -1.73 11.62 2.92
CA ASN A 87 -3.14 11.55 2.57
C ASN A 87 -4.02 11.63 3.83
N ASN A 88 -5.17 12.29 3.75
CA ASN A 88 -6.11 12.44 4.87
C ASN A 88 -7.19 11.34 4.90
N ASN A 89 -7.27 10.51 3.87
CA ASN A 89 -8.20 9.40 3.79
C ASN A 89 -7.51 8.12 4.28
N ASP A 90 -7.93 7.66 5.45
CA ASP A 90 -7.33 6.50 6.10
C ASP A 90 -7.46 5.20 5.28
N TYR A 91 -8.52 5.06 4.48
CA TYR A 91 -8.70 3.91 3.60
C TYR A 91 -7.61 3.88 2.50
N ILE A 92 -7.38 5.02 1.85
CA ILE A 92 -6.31 5.17 0.84
C ILE A 92 -4.93 4.96 1.48
N ARG A 93 -4.67 5.54 2.66
CA ARG A 93 -3.38 5.36 3.35
C ARG A 93 -3.13 3.89 3.69
N THR A 94 -4.15 3.19 4.17
CA THR A 94 -4.07 1.75 4.48
C THR A 94 -3.61 0.97 3.25
N GLU A 95 -4.25 1.16 2.10
CA GLU A 95 -3.86 0.50 0.86
C GLU A 95 -2.47 0.93 0.38
N CYS A 96 -2.09 2.19 0.55
CA CYS A 96 -0.75 2.66 0.20
C CYS A 96 0.34 1.98 1.04
N ILE A 97 0.12 1.77 2.34
CA ILE A 97 1.05 1.01 3.20
C ILE A 97 1.20 -0.41 2.65
N ASN A 98 0.07 -1.09 2.41
CA ASN A 98 0.05 -2.45 1.87
C ASN A 98 0.85 -2.53 0.55
N PHE A 99 0.52 -1.70 -0.42
CA PHE A 99 1.15 -1.74 -1.74
C PHE A 99 2.62 -1.34 -1.69
N TYR A 100 2.98 -0.30 -0.94
CA TYR A 100 4.36 0.16 -0.83
C TYR A 100 5.26 -0.90 -0.19
N CYS A 101 4.80 -1.48 0.92
CA CYS A 101 5.53 -2.54 1.61
C CYS A 101 5.65 -3.78 0.73
N SER A 102 4.56 -4.25 0.13
CA SER A 102 4.50 -5.51 -0.60
C SER A 102 5.24 -5.49 -1.94
N TYR A 103 5.18 -4.39 -2.69
CA TYR A 103 5.71 -4.34 -4.06
C TYR A 103 7.08 -3.68 -4.16
N TYR A 104 7.40 -2.73 -3.28
CA TYR A 104 8.62 -1.92 -3.37
C TYR A 104 9.62 -2.13 -2.24
N MET A 105 9.17 -2.56 -1.05
CA MET A 105 10.01 -2.60 0.16
C MET A 105 10.12 -3.99 0.79
N SER A 106 9.53 -5.01 0.16
CA SER A 106 9.57 -6.40 0.61
C SER A 106 11.01 -6.88 0.80
N LYS A 107 11.34 -7.41 1.99
CA LYS A 107 12.70 -7.84 2.41
C LYS A 107 13.79 -6.75 2.38
N SER A 108 13.44 -5.47 2.23
CA SER A 108 14.43 -4.39 2.16
C SER A 108 15.10 -4.10 3.50
N LYS A 109 14.44 -4.43 4.62
CA LYS A 109 14.90 -4.09 5.99
C LYS A 109 15.24 -2.61 6.17
N ASN A 110 14.55 -1.73 5.42
CA ASN A 110 14.79 -0.30 5.48
C ASN A 110 14.42 0.24 6.88
N LYS A 111 15.43 0.70 7.62
CA LYS A 111 15.29 1.17 9.01
C LYS A 111 14.28 2.31 9.14
N GLU A 112 14.41 3.36 8.33
CA GLU A 112 13.55 4.55 8.42
C GLU A 112 12.08 4.22 8.18
N LEU A 113 11.79 3.32 7.23
CA LEU A 113 10.44 2.84 6.99
C LEU A 113 9.93 1.98 8.15
N LEU A 114 10.75 1.10 8.73
CA LEU A 114 10.35 0.30 9.89
C LEU A 114 10.02 1.19 11.10
N GLU A 115 10.80 2.24 11.33
CA GLU A 115 10.55 3.23 12.37
C GLU A 115 9.26 4.02 12.12
N LEU A 116 9.02 4.43 10.87
CA LEU A 116 7.77 5.09 10.47
C LEU A 116 6.56 4.18 10.72
N LEU A 117 6.60 2.93 10.25
CA LEU A 117 5.51 1.97 10.42
C LEU A 117 5.29 1.64 11.91
N PHE A 118 6.35 1.55 12.70
CA PHE A 118 6.23 1.37 14.14
C PHE A 118 5.49 2.56 14.77
N SER A 119 5.85 3.80 14.40
CA SER A 119 5.15 5.00 14.89
C SER A 119 3.65 4.98 14.56
N TYR A 120 3.28 4.46 13.39
CA TYR A 120 1.87 4.30 13.03
C TYR A 120 1.19 3.20 13.85
N ALA A 121 1.85 2.06 14.04
CA ALA A 121 1.31 0.93 14.79
C ALA A 121 0.98 1.27 16.25
N ILE A 122 1.74 2.18 16.89
CA ILE A 122 1.54 2.58 18.29
C ILE A 122 0.68 3.84 18.46
N ASN A 123 0.39 4.59 17.39
CA ASN A 123 -0.33 5.86 17.51
C ASN A 123 -1.84 5.63 17.71
N GLU A 124 -2.32 5.87 18.92
CA GLU A 124 -3.71 5.63 19.30
C GLU A 124 -4.73 6.54 18.58
N GLU A 125 -4.30 7.68 18.05
CA GLU A 125 -5.12 8.62 17.28
C GLU A 125 -5.43 8.12 15.85
N LEU A 126 -4.59 7.21 15.31
CA LEU A 126 -4.83 6.61 14.00
C LEU A 126 -5.91 5.52 14.06
N THR A 127 -6.61 5.32 12.95
CA THR A 127 -7.59 4.24 12.83
C THR A 127 -6.94 2.86 12.98
N LYS A 128 -7.73 1.91 13.50
CA LYS A 128 -7.30 0.51 13.68
C LYS A 128 -6.79 -0.14 12.38
N SER A 129 -7.35 0.23 11.23
CA SER A 129 -6.92 -0.26 9.92
C SER A 129 -5.48 0.13 9.60
N ILE A 130 -5.14 1.41 9.73
CA ILE A 130 -3.77 1.90 9.49
C ILE A 130 -2.80 1.22 10.45
N ARG A 131 -3.13 1.15 11.74
CA ARG A 131 -2.25 0.50 12.73
C ARG A 131 -1.98 -0.96 12.39
N LEU A 132 -3.04 -1.71 12.07
CA LEU A 132 -2.91 -3.12 11.71
C LEU A 132 -2.11 -3.30 10.42
N GLU A 133 -2.32 -2.44 9.42
CA GLU A 133 -1.58 -2.52 8.17
C GLU A 133 -0.12 -2.10 8.33
N ALA A 134 0.18 -1.17 9.23
CA ALA A 134 1.54 -0.83 9.60
C ALA A 134 2.27 -2.00 10.28
N GLU A 135 1.59 -2.73 11.19
CA GLU A 135 2.12 -3.96 11.79
C GLU A 135 2.46 -5.01 10.73
N LYS A 136 1.55 -5.26 9.77
CA LYS A 136 1.84 -6.15 8.63
C LYS A 136 2.99 -5.62 7.78
N GLY A 137 3.02 -4.32 7.53
CA GLY A 137 4.08 -3.64 6.78
C GLY A 137 5.46 -3.88 7.39
N ILE A 138 5.59 -3.83 8.72
CA ILE A 138 6.84 -4.14 9.44
C ILE A 138 7.31 -5.57 9.10
N LEU A 139 6.40 -6.54 9.18
CA LEU A 139 6.70 -7.94 8.86
C LEU A 139 7.08 -8.10 7.39
N THR A 140 6.34 -7.47 6.48
CA THR A 140 6.61 -7.53 5.04
C THR A 140 7.94 -6.88 4.66
N VAL A 141 8.29 -5.72 5.25
CA VAL A 141 9.56 -5.05 4.99
C VAL A 141 10.75 -5.88 5.48
N PHE A 142 10.57 -6.62 6.57
CA PHE A 142 11.66 -7.41 7.17
C PHE A 142 11.77 -8.83 6.59
N TYR A 143 10.66 -9.58 6.56
CA TYR A 143 10.60 -10.99 6.13
C TYR A 143 10.15 -11.17 4.68
N GLY A 144 9.57 -10.15 4.06
CA GLY A 144 9.00 -10.21 2.72
C GLY A 144 7.55 -10.70 2.70
N ASN A 145 7.01 -10.95 1.51
CA ASN A 145 5.64 -11.45 1.32
C ASN A 145 5.48 -12.95 1.69
N ASP A 146 6.39 -13.47 2.51
CA ASP A 146 6.35 -14.87 2.92
C ASP A 146 5.18 -15.09 3.88
N SER A 147 4.24 -15.92 3.43
CA SER A 147 3.00 -16.18 4.14
C SER A 147 3.19 -16.82 5.51
N THR A 148 4.34 -17.44 5.79
CA THR A 148 4.62 -18.08 7.10
C THR A 148 4.66 -17.09 8.25
N TYR A 149 5.11 -15.86 8.01
CA TYR A 149 5.21 -14.81 9.02
C TYR A 149 4.01 -13.84 9.01
N ILE A 150 3.18 -13.88 7.97
CA ILE A 150 2.05 -12.96 7.75
C ILE A 150 0.70 -13.63 8.06
N LYS A 151 0.61 -14.96 8.07
CA LYS A 151 -0.68 -15.71 8.11
C LYS A 151 -1.41 -15.73 9.45
N GLU A 152 -0.72 -15.52 10.57
CA GLU A 152 -1.38 -15.42 11.87
C GLU A 152 -0.87 -14.18 12.60
N PRO A 153 -1.73 -13.20 12.91
CA PRO A 153 -1.31 -12.06 13.69
C PRO A 153 -0.94 -12.59 15.08
N LEU A 154 0.35 -12.53 15.42
CA LEU A 154 0.76 -12.59 16.82
C LEU A 154 -0.09 -11.58 17.60
N LYS A 155 -0.54 -11.96 18.78
CA LYS A 155 -1.41 -11.12 19.62
C LYS A 155 -0.70 -10.74 20.90
N GLY A 156 -1.12 -9.62 21.48
CA GLY A 156 -0.61 -9.17 22.78
C GLY A 156 0.91 -9.00 22.77
N GLN A 157 1.57 -9.57 23.77
CA GLN A 157 3.00 -9.38 24.02
C GLN A 157 3.89 -10.01 22.93
N GLU A 158 3.56 -11.19 22.43
CA GLU A 158 4.38 -11.91 21.44
C GLU A 158 4.59 -11.09 20.16
N LYS A 159 3.55 -10.35 19.73
CA LYS A 159 3.63 -9.42 18.61
C LYS A 159 4.67 -8.34 18.85
N TRP A 160 4.61 -7.71 20.02
CA TRP A 160 5.49 -6.61 20.37
C TRP A 160 6.92 -7.08 20.58
N ASP A 161 7.12 -8.28 21.11
CA ASP A 161 8.44 -8.91 21.20
C ASP A 161 9.02 -9.17 19.80
N GLN A 162 8.21 -9.63 18.85
CA GLN A 162 8.64 -9.81 17.46
C GLN A 162 9.01 -8.48 16.79
N ILE A 163 8.18 -7.45 16.95
CA ILE A 163 8.44 -6.10 16.41
C ILE A 163 9.72 -5.52 17.03
N LYS A 164 9.91 -5.68 18.34
CA LYS A 164 11.14 -5.29 19.02
C LYS A 164 12.36 -5.98 18.40
N GLN A 165 12.33 -7.31 18.26
CA GLN A 165 13.44 -8.05 17.65
C GLN A 165 13.74 -7.60 16.22
N ILE A 166 12.74 -7.21 15.44
CA ILE A 166 12.92 -6.65 14.09
C ILE A 166 13.65 -5.31 14.16
N LEU A 167 13.20 -4.40 15.04
CA LEU A 167 13.79 -3.08 15.22
C LEU A 167 15.24 -3.17 15.73
N ASP A 168 15.51 -4.04 16.70
CA ASP A 168 16.86 -4.32 17.21
C ASP A 168 17.80 -4.78 16.08
N LYS A 169 17.32 -5.69 15.20
CA LYS A 169 18.11 -6.25 14.09
C LYS A 169 18.47 -5.21 13.02
N VAL A 170 17.74 -4.10 12.95
CA VAL A 170 18.07 -2.97 12.06
C VAL A 170 18.75 -1.81 12.81
N GLY A 171 19.10 -2.01 14.09
CA GLY A 171 19.76 -1.01 14.92
C GLY A 171 18.88 0.21 15.21
N SER A 172 17.57 0.01 15.33
CA SER A 172 16.63 1.04 15.78
C SER A 172 16.45 1.00 17.29
N THR A 173 16.19 2.15 17.91
CA THR A 173 15.95 2.30 19.36
C THR A 173 14.54 2.80 19.69
N VAL A 174 13.68 2.95 18.67
CA VAL A 174 12.35 3.59 18.83
C VAL A 174 11.43 2.79 19.76
N TYR A 175 11.64 1.48 19.88
CA TYR A 175 10.87 0.62 20.77
C TYR A 175 11.21 0.88 22.24
N GLU A 176 12.50 0.99 22.56
CA GLU A 176 12.98 1.33 23.90
C GLU A 176 12.49 2.72 24.33
N ASP A 177 12.51 3.69 23.41
CA ASP A 177 12.05 5.04 23.69
C ASP A 177 10.54 5.08 23.93
N PHE A 178 9.75 4.34 23.15
CA PHE A 178 8.32 4.15 23.40
C PHE A 178 8.01 3.56 24.79
N LEU A 179 8.78 2.56 25.24
CA LEU A 179 8.58 1.98 26.58
C LEU A 179 8.88 3.00 27.69
N LYS A 180 9.95 3.79 27.55
CA LYS A 180 10.28 4.83 28.54
C LYS A 180 9.16 5.85 28.69
N ASP A 181 8.54 6.24 27.57
CA ASP A 181 7.47 7.23 27.59
C ASP A 181 6.18 6.68 28.20
N LYS A 182 5.84 5.41 27.94
CA LYS A 182 4.71 4.73 28.61
C LYS A 182 4.86 4.61 30.12
N HIS A 183 6.08 4.52 30.64
CA HIS A 183 6.35 4.44 32.07
C HIS A 183 6.40 5.81 32.77
N ARG A 184 6.31 6.92 32.02
CA ARG A 184 6.27 8.29 32.55
C ARG A 184 4.86 8.86 32.72
N THR A 185 3.88 8.27 32.04
CA THR A 185 2.44 8.57 32.15
C THR A 185 1.76 7.66 33.16
#